data_AF-A0AAV6PEP0-F1
#
_entry.id   AF-A0AAV6PEP0-F1
#
_cell.length_a   1.000
_cell.length_b   1.000
_cell.length_c   1.000
_cell.angle_alpha   90.00
_cell.angle_beta   90.00
_cell.angle_gamma   90.00
#
_symmetry.space_group_name_H-M   'P 1'
#
loop_
_entity.id
_entity.type
_entity.pdbx_description
1 polymer ?
#
loop_
_entity_poly.entity_id
_entity_poly.type
_entity_poly.pdbx_seq_one_letter_code
_entity_poly.pdbx_strand_id
1 'polypeptide(L)'
;MHCVMLPDLLGLDKYRPPLLEMLARRWQDRCLEVREAAQALLLAELRRIGQSGRKDTIDAWALYLPQYVDMVSSPGTTTESSPQAPPPPDAQPVETKAPEEEMDVTDDDITAGCLSNLPPNAKKISNSYEERRKQATAIVLLGVIGAEFGAEIEPPKGLTRARTGGQAPEGFGLTSGGSSNYSLARHTCKALTFLLLQPPSPKLPPHSTIRRTAIDLIGRGFTVWEPYMDVSAVLMGLLELCADAEKQLANVTMGLPLNPPADSARSARHALSLIATARPPAFITTIAREVHRYNAAQANSQSQQNVHTTTLARAKTEILRVIDILIEKMPGDVVDLLVEVMDIIMYCIEGSLVKKKGLQECFPAICRFYMVGYCDRSHRIAVGARQGSVALYDVRTGKCQNIHGHKGPITAVSFAPDGRYLATYSNADSHISFWQMNIGLLGSIGMLNSAPQLRCIKTYQVPPVQPASPGSQNHLKLARLIWTSNRNVILMAHDGKEHRFMV
;
A
#
# COMPACT_ATOMS: atom_id res chain seq x y z
N MET A 1 -18.60 -24.03 -6.49
CA MET A 1 -17.90 -23.64 -7.73
C MET A 1 -18.35 -24.42 -8.99
N HIS A 2 -18.98 -25.58 -8.88
CA HIS A 2 -19.50 -26.33 -10.05
C HIS A 2 -20.44 -25.52 -10.97
N CYS A 3 -21.15 -24.52 -10.42
CA CYS A 3 -22.06 -23.67 -11.20
C CYS A 3 -21.38 -22.85 -12.30
N VAL A 4 -20.08 -22.55 -12.19
CA VAL A 4 -19.32 -21.84 -13.23
C VAL A 4 -19.20 -22.69 -14.51
N MET A 5 -19.21 -24.02 -14.36
CA MET A 5 -19.10 -24.98 -15.47
C MET A 5 -20.46 -25.35 -16.08
N LEU A 6 -21.58 -24.88 -15.51
CA LEU A 6 -22.92 -25.22 -16.01
C LEU A 6 -23.12 -24.92 -17.50
N PRO A 7 -22.62 -23.80 -18.05
CA PRO A 7 -22.78 -23.52 -19.48
C PRO A 7 -22.07 -24.55 -20.36
N ASP A 8 -20.91 -25.03 -19.92
CA ASP A 8 -20.11 -26.01 -20.66
C ASP A 8 -20.75 -27.42 -20.56
N LEU A 9 -21.40 -27.72 -19.44
CA LEU A 9 -22.12 -28.97 -19.20
C LEU A 9 -23.49 -29.04 -19.88
N LEU A 10 -24.21 -27.92 -19.95
CA LEU A 10 -25.57 -27.85 -20.51
C LEU A 10 -25.60 -27.50 -22.00
N GLY A 11 -24.54 -26.86 -22.50
CA GLY A 11 -24.53 -26.19 -23.80
C GLY A 11 -25.17 -24.79 -23.74
N LEU A 12 -24.65 -23.86 -24.54
CA LEU A 12 -25.08 -22.45 -24.54
C LEU A 12 -26.56 -22.29 -24.92
N ASP A 13 -27.09 -23.20 -25.73
CA ASP A 13 -28.47 -23.16 -26.24
C ASP A 13 -29.51 -23.35 -25.13
N LYS A 14 -29.15 -24.10 -24.07
CA LYS A 14 -30.01 -24.43 -22.93
C LYS A 14 -29.68 -23.60 -21.70
N TYR A 15 -28.49 -23.02 -21.64
CA TYR A 15 -28.06 -22.20 -20.54
C TYR A 15 -28.71 -20.82 -20.58
N ARG A 16 -29.29 -20.40 -19.45
CA ARG A 16 -29.78 -19.04 -19.24
C ARG A 16 -28.86 -18.35 -18.24
N PRO A 17 -28.10 -17.32 -18.66
CA PRO A 17 -27.16 -16.66 -17.77
C PRO A 17 -27.90 -15.91 -16.66
N PRO A 18 -27.33 -15.86 -15.44
CA PRO A 18 -27.84 -14.99 -14.39
C PRO A 18 -27.70 -13.51 -14.78
N LEU A 19 -28.58 -12.67 -14.23
CA LEU A 19 -28.51 -11.22 -14.38
C LEU A 19 -27.23 -10.69 -13.73
N LEU A 20 -26.42 -9.92 -14.47
CA LEU A 20 -25.15 -9.37 -13.98
C LEU A 20 -25.36 -8.46 -12.76
N GLU A 21 -26.42 -7.67 -12.77
CA GLU A 21 -26.81 -6.78 -11.68
C GLU A 21 -27.28 -7.53 -10.42
N MET A 22 -27.77 -8.77 -10.56
CA MET A 22 -28.07 -9.62 -9.41
C MET A 22 -26.78 -10.13 -8.77
N LEU A 23 -25.82 -10.58 -9.59
CA LEU A 23 -24.52 -11.03 -9.10
C LEU A 23 -23.71 -9.88 -8.49
N ALA A 24 -23.75 -8.68 -9.09
CA ALA A 24 -23.11 -7.49 -8.54
C ALA A 24 -23.70 -7.07 -7.17
N ARG A 25 -25.01 -7.28 -6.94
CA ARG A 25 -25.61 -7.12 -5.61
C ARG A 25 -25.10 -8.16 -4.62
N ARG A 26 -25.01 -9.43 -5.03
CA ARG A 26 -24.50 -10.51 -4.17
C ARG A 26 -22.98 -10.45 -3.93
N TRP A 27 -22.22 -9.68 -4.72
CA TRP A 27 -20.84 -9.31 -4.36
C TRP A 27 -20.76 -8.48 -3.07
N GLN A 28 -21.84 -7.80 -2.71
CA GLN A 28 -21.91 -6.99 -1.49
C GLN A 28 -22.42 -7.80 -0.29
N ASP A 29 -22.80 -9.07 -0.47
CA ASP A 29 -23.44 -9.89 0.55
C ASP A 29 -22.62 -9.99 1.84
N ARG A 30 -23.30 -10.09 2.99
CA ARG A 30 -22.68 -10.21 4.31
C ARG A 30 -22.07 -11.60 4.50
N CYS A 31 -22.66 -12.62 3.91
CA CYS A 31 -22.15 -13.98 3.91
C CYS A 31 -20.97 -14.08 2.95
N LEU A 32 -19.82 -14.53 3.47
CA LEU A 32 -18.58 -14.64 2.69
C LEU A 32 -18.72 -15.65 1.55
N GLU A 33 -19.41 -16.76 1.81
CA GLU A 33 -19.61 -17.85 0.86
C GLU A 33 -20.51 -17.42 -0.31
N VAL A 34 -21.59 -16.68 -0.02
CA VAL A 34 -22.47 -16.10 -1.06
C VAL A 34 -21.70 -15.10 -1.90
N ARG A 35 -20.89 -14.26 -1.25
CA ARG A 35 -20.02 -13.30 -1.92
C ARG A 35 -19.02 -13.98 -2.84
N GLU A 36 -18.26 -14.96 -2.36
CA GLU A 36 -17.27 -15.70 -3.17
C GLU A 36 -17.92 -16.41 -4.36
N ALA A 37 -19.11 -16.99 -4.17
CA ALA A 37 -19.88 -17.58 -5.27
C ALA A 37 -20.32 -16.54 -6.30
N ALA A 38 -20.85 -15.40 -5.85
CA ALA A 38 -21.25 -14.29 -6.73
C ALA A 38 -20.05 -13.72 -7.49
N GLN A 39 -18.88 -13.61 -6.83
CA GLN A 39 -17.64 -13.18 -7.45
C GLN A 39 -17.23 -14.09 -8.61
N ALA A 40 -17.17 -15.39 -8.35
CA ALA A 40 -16.80 -16.37 -9.35
C ALA A 40 -17.76 -16.37 -10.56
N LEU A 41 -19.07 -16.33 -10.30
CA LEU A 41 -20.10 -16.33 -11.34
C LEU A 41 -20.07 -15.03 -12.16
N LEU A 42 -19.93 -13.86 -11.52
CA LEU A 42 -19.91 -12.60 -12.25
C LEU A 42 -18.70 -12.50 -13.17
N LEU A 43 -17.52 -12.88 -12.67
CA LEU A 43 -16.30 -12.89 -13.49
C LEU A 43 -16.39 -13.87 -14.65
N ALA A 44 -16.99 -15.05 -14.44
CA ALA A 44 -17.20 -16.03 -15.50
C ALA A 44 -18.14 -15.51 -16.59
N GLU A 45 -19.27 -14.91 -16.22
CA GLU A 45 -20.21 -14.35 -17.18
C GLU A 45 -19.66 -13.12 -17.90
N LEU A 46 -18.93 -12.23 -17.21
CA LEU A 46 -18.25 -11.10 -17.84
C LEU A 46 -17.19 -11.54 -18.86
N ARG A 47 -16.49 -12.66 -18.63
CA ARG A 47 -15.59 -13.26 -19.64
C ARG A 47 -16.39 -13.78 -20.83
N ARG A 48 -17.51 -14.48 -20.58
CA ARG A 48 -18.36 -15.13 -21.58
C ARG A 48 -19.01 -14.15 -22.56
N ILE A 49 -19.49 -13.00 -22.09
CA ILE A 49 -20.13 -11.99 -22.94
C ILE A 49 -19.14 -11.23 -23.85
N GLY A 50 -17.84 -11.41 -23.65
CA GLY A 50 -16.79 -10.79 -24.47
C GLY A 50 -16.70 -9.26 -24.33
N GLN A 51 -15.80 -8.65 -25.10
CA GLN A 51 -15.52 -7.22 -25.03
C GLN A 51 -16.74 -6.37 -25.44
N SER A 52 -17.50 -6.81 -26.45
CA SER A 52 -18.72 -6.11 -26.90
C SER A 52 -19.80 -6.10 -25.82
N GLY A 53 -20.11 -7.25 -25.22
CA GLY A 53 -21.12 -7.32 -24.15
C GLY A 53 -20.71 -6.55 -22.90
N ARG A 54 -19.39 -6.50 -22.58
CA ARG A 54 -18.87 -5.64 -21.51
C ARG A 54 -19.07 -4.16 -21.83
N LYS A 55 -18.86 -3.73 -23.09
CA LYS A 55 -19.11 -2.35 -23.52
C LYS A 55 -20.60 -1.98 -23.41
N ASP A 56 -21.49 -2.84 -23.89
CA ASP A 56 -22.94 -2.61 -23.77
C ASP A 56 -23.38 -2.50 -22.30
N THR A 57 -22.78 -3.32 -21.43
CA THR A 57 -23.00 -3.25 -19.98
C THR A 57 -22.50 -1.92 -19.40
N ILE A 58 -21.34 -1.44 -19.84
CA ILE A 58 -20.81 -0.13 -19.43
C ILE A 58 -21.77 0.97 -19.84
N ASP A 59 -22.19 1.01 -21.11
CA ASP A 59 -23.05 2.06 -21.64
C ASP A 59 -24.41 2.09 -20.92
N ALA A 60 -24.96 0.93 -20.55
CA ALA A 60 -26.21 0.81 -19.80
C ALA A 60 -26.11 1.27 -18.34
N TRP A 61 -24.98 1.03 -17.66
CA TRP A 61 -24.83 1.28 -16.23
C TRP A 61 -24.06 2.56 -15.88
N ALA A 62 -23.31 3.11 -16.83
CA ALA A 62 -22.48 4.31 -16.68
C ALA A 62 -23.24 5.52 -16.13
N LEU A 63 -24.50 5.68 -16.56
CA LEU A 63 -25.38 6.79 -16.18
C LEU A 63 -25.75 6.81 -14.70
N TYR A 64 -25.59 5.67 -14.01
CA TYR A 64 -25.86 5.55 -12.57
C TYR A 64 -24.62 5.77 -11.70
N LEU A 65 -23.43 5.99 -12.27
CA LEU A 65 -22.26 6.33 -11.47
C LEU A 65 -22.41 7.73 -10.85
N PRO A 66 -21.96 7.93 -9.60
CA PRO A 66 -21.97 9.24 -8.98
C PRO A 66 -21.05 10.21 -9.71
N GLN A 67 -21.54 11.43 -9.94
CA GLN A 67 -20.73 12.54 -10.45
C GLN A 67 -20.10 13.29 -9.26
N TYR A 68 -18.89 12.90 -8.88
CA TYR A 68 -18.11 13.66 -7.90
C TYR A 68 -17.50 14.88 -8.58
N VAL A 69 -18.03 16.07 -8.26
CA VAL A 69 -17.49 17.35 -8.71
C VAL A 69 -16.09 17.53 -8.11
N ASP A 70 -15.09 17.80 -8.96
CA ASP A 70 -13.74 18.13 -8.51
C ASP A 70 -13.75 19.49 -7.78
N MET A 71 -13.72 19.49 -6.44
CA MET A 71 -13.33 20.69 -5.67
C MET A 71 -11.81 20.84 -5.75
N VAL A 72 -11.30 21.20 -6.93
CA VAL A 72 -9.96 21.79 -7.04
C VAL A 72 -10.16 23.29 -7.13
N SER A 73 -10.29 23.94 -5.97
CA SER A 73 -10.19 25.40 -5.90
C SER A 73 -8.72 25.78 -5.75
N SER A 74 -8.19 26.42 -6.79
CA SER A 74 -6.93 27.16 -6.78
C SER A 74 -6.85 28.12 -5.59
N PRO A 75 -5.64 28.42 -5.07
CA PRO A 75 -5.47 29.30 -3.93
C PRO A 75 -5.62 30.76 -4.33
N GLY A 76 -6.42 31.51 -3.57
CA GLY A 76 -6.42 32.97 -3.60
C GLY A 76 -7.77 33.58 -3.93
N THR A 77 -8.54 33.91 -2.89
CA THR A 77 -8.91 35.30 -2.57
C THR A 77 -9.58 35.29 -1.20
N THR A 78 -8.92 35.94 -0.25
CA THR A 78 -9.45 36.34 1.04
C THR A 78 -10.73 37.17 0.84
N THR A 79 -11.83 36.76 1.45
CA THR A 79 -12.93 37.67 1.77
C THR A 79 -13.31 37.50 3.24
N GLU A 80 -13.33 38.64 3.89
CA GLU A 80 -13.37 38.90 5.32
C GLU A 80 -14.56 38.28 6.06
N SER A 81 -14.27 37.88 7.29
CA SER A 81 -15.21 37.56 8.35
C SER A 81 -16.05 38.77 8.77
N SER A 82 -17.36 38.60 8.89
CA SER A 82 -18.22 39.44 9.73
C SER A 82 -18.70 38.65 10.97
N PRO A 83 -18.91 39.31 12.12
CA PRO A 83 -18.88 38.64 13.43
C PRO A 83 -20.24 38.04 13.82
N GLN A 84 -20.22 36.81 14.34
CA GLN A 84 -21.36 36.19 15.02
C GLN A 84 -21.56 36.78 16.42
N ALA A 85 -22.81 37.14 16.73
CA ALA A 85 -23.28 37.57 18.04
C ALA A 85 -23.42 36.38 19.02
N PRO A 86 -23.32 36.60 20.35
CA PRO A 86 -23.26 35.52 21.35
C PRO A 86 -24.63 34.87 21.61
N PRO A 87 -24.67 33.61 22.11
CA PRO A 87 -25.92 32.93 22.42
C PRO A 87 -26.48 33.35 23.78
N PRO A 88 -27.82 33.39 23.96
CA PRO A 88 -28.45 33.55 25.28
C PRO A 88 -28.52 32.22 26.06
N PRO A 89 -28.61 32.26 27.40
CA PRO A 89 -28.59 31.05 28.24
C PRO A 89 -29.99 30.51 28.58
N ASP A 90 -30.01 29.20 28.85
CA ASP A 90 -30.97 28.37 29.61
C ASP A 90 -32.45 28.31 29.21
N ALA A 91 -32.83 27.15 28.66
CA ALA A 91 -34.15 26.55 28.88
C ALA A 91 -34.03 25.01 28.97
N GLN A 92 -34.67 24.44 29.99
CA GLN A 92 -34.65 23.04 30.43
C GLN A 92 -35.20 22.03 29.39
N PRO A 93 -34.84 20.73 29.49
CA PRO A 93 -35.22 19.74 28.49
C PRO A 93 -36.65 19.26 28.69
N VAL A 94 -37.48 19.39 27.66
CA VAL A 94 -38.79 18.72 27.59
C VAL A 94 -38.57 17.35 26.94
N GLU A 95 -38.77 16.30 27.74
CA GLU A 95 -38.88 14.91 27.27
C GLU A 95 -39.96 14.80 26.20
N THR A 96 -39.55 14.48 24.97
CA THR A 96 -40.48 14.00 23.94
C THR A 96 -40.13 12.56 23.65
N LYS A 97 -41.00 11.68 24.12
CA LYS A 97 -40.97 10.22 23.95
C LYS A 97 -40.85 9.88 22.46
N ALA A 98 -39.72 9.30 22.06
CA ALA A 98 -39.56 8.74 20.72
C ALA A 98 -40.45 7.49 20.59
N PRO A 99 -41.22 7.32 19.51
CA PRO A 99 -41.87 6.06 19.23
C PRO A 99 -40.78 5.02 18.93
N GLU A 100 -40.80 3.92 19.68
CA GLU A 100 -40.09 2.69 19.35
C GLU A 100 -40.70 2.14 18.06
N GLU A 101 -40.05 2.38 16.92
CA GLU A 101 -40.28 1.60 15.70
C GLU A 101 -39.40 0.34 15.80
N GLU A 102 -40.05 -0.81 15.98
CA GLU A 102 -39.46 -2.13 15.75
C GLU A 102 -38.84 -2.16 14.35
N MET A 103 -37.51 -2.14 14.30
CA MET A 103 -36.75 -2.24 13.07
C MET A 103 -36.76 -3.70 12.59
N ASP A 104 -37.74 -4.03 11.76
CA ASP A 104 -37.81 -5.31 11.06
C ASP A 104 -36.57 -5.49 10.18
N VAL A 105 -35.82 -6.55 10.45
CA VAL A 105 -34.52 -6.88 9.87
C VAL A 105 -34.76 -7.42 8.46
N THR A 106 -34.93 -6.52 7.50
CA THR A 106 -34.96 -6.86 6.07
C THR A 106 -33.57 -6.74 5.44
N ASP A 107 -33.24 -7.74 4.63
CA ASP A 107 -31.93 -8.19 4.12
C ASP A 107 -31.18 -7.22 3.17
N ASP A 108 -31.46 -5.91 3.20
CA ASP A 108 -30.96 -4.93 2.23
C ASP A 108 -30.55 -3.59 2.89
N ASP A 109 -29.47 -3.57 3.67
CA ASP A 109 -28.87 -2.31 4.14
C ASP A 109 -28.11 -1.60 3.01
N ILE A 110 -28.85 -1.02 2.06
CA ILE A 110 -28.38 0.01 1.13
C ILE A 110 -28.57 1.38 1.80
N THR A 111 -27.79 1.65 2.85
CA THR A 111 -27.60 3.01 3.37
C THR A 111 -26.36 3.62 2.72
N ALA A 112 -26.58 4.13 1.50
CA ALA A 112 -25.71 5.09 0.81
C ALA A 112 -26.50 6.41 0.62
N GLY A 113 -26.84 7.07 1.73
CA GLY A 113 -27.62 8.31 1.73
C GLY A 113 -26.83 9.58 1.36
N CYS A 114 -25.56 9.45 0.98
CA CYS A 114 -24.66 10.56 0.66
C CYS A 114 -24.47 10.84 -0.84
N LEU A 115 -25.12 10.06 -1.72
CA LEU A 115 -24.79 10.10 -3.15
C LEU A 115 -25.68 11.04 -4.00
N SER A 116 -26.53 11.84 -3.36
CA SER A 116 -27.42 12.79 -4.02
C SER A 116 -27.20 14.22 -3.52
N ASN A 117 -26.46 15.04 -4.27
CA ASN A 117 -26.61 16.50 -4.18
C ASN A 117 -27.72 16.90 -5.16
N LEU A 118 -28.98 16.91 -4.68
CA LEU A 118 -30.10 17.51 -5.39
C LEU A 118 -30.85 18.48 -4.47
N PRO A 119 -31.32 19.63 -4.99
CA PRO A 119 -31.99 20.67 -4.20
C PRO A 119 -33.32 20.18 -3.59
N PRO A 120 -33.77 20.77 -2.49
CA PRO A 120 -34.93 20.29 -1.76
C PRO A 120 -36.21 20.75 -2.47
N ASN A 121 -36.88 19.85 -3.20
CA ASN A 121 -38.35 19.90 -3.22
C ASN A 121 -39.04 18.60 -3.69
N ALA A 122 -40.03 18.24 -2.87
CA ALA A 122 -41.25 17.45 -3.12
C ALA A 122 -41.14 15.96 -3.55
N LYS A 123 -41.71 15.10 -2.68
CA LYS A 123 -42.25 13.73 -2.93
C LYS A 123 -41.27 12.68 -3.52
N LYS A 124 -40.29 12.19 -2.75
CA LYS A 124 -39.25 11.24 -3.26
C LYS A 124 -38.70 10.20 -2.26
N ILE A 125 -39.52 9.49 -1.48
CA ILE A 125 -38.97 8.40 -0.63
C ILE A 125 -38.75 7.11 -1.45
N SER A 126 -39.70 6.73 -2.31
CA SER A 126 -39.62 5.52 -3.16
C SER A 126 -38.58 5.62 -4.29
N ASN A 127 -38.55 6.73 -5.04
CA ASN A 127 -37.55 6.94 -6.10
C ASN A 127 -36.11 7.02 -5.55
N SER A 128 -35.92 7.49 -4.31
CA SER A 128 -34.60 7.60 -3.69
C SER A 128 -33.96 6.25 -3.37
N TYR A 129 -34.75 5.24 -2.96
CA TYR A 129 -34.21 3.92 -2.62
C TYR A 129 -33.78 3.14 -3.88
N GLU A 130 -34.62 3.14 -4.92
CA GLU A 130 -34.28 2.46 -6.17
C GLU A 130 -33.08 3.10 -6.88
N GLU A 131 -32.99 4.44 -6.89
CA GLU A 131 -31.82 5.16 -7.40
C GLU A 131 -30.55 4.80 -6.63
N ARG A 132 -30.60 4.78 -5.28
CA ARG A 132 -29.46 4.36 -4.44
C ARG A 132 -29.04 2.92 -4.73
N ARG A 133 -30.00 2.02 -4.94
CA ARG A 133 -29.73 0.61 -5.29
C ARG A 133 -29.08 0.48 -6.65
N LYS A 134 -29.59 1.18 -7.67
CA LYS A 134 -29.00 1.19 -9.03
C LYS A 134 -27.58 1.75 -9.00
N GLN A 135 -27.34 2.80 -8.22
CA GLN A 135 -26.03 3.41 -8.07
C GLN A 135 -25.03 2.49 -7.36
N ALA A 136 -25.39 1.85 -6.24
CA ALA A 136 -24.53 0.87 -5.57
C ALA A 136 -24.19 -0.30 -6.52
N THR A 137 -25.19 -0.77 -7.27
CA THR A 137 -24.99 -1.84 -8.26
C THR A 137 -24.07 -1.41 -9.40
N ALA A 138 -24.21 -0.18 -9.90
CA ALA A 138 -23.36 0.39 -10.93
C ALA A 138 -21.90 0.51 -10.46
N ILE A 139 -21.66 1.01 -9.24
CA ILE A 139 -20.32 1.13 -8.66
C ILE A 139 -19.64 -0.25 -8.63
N VAL A 140 -20.35 -1.28 -8.19
CA VAL A 140 -19.79 -2.63 -8.11
C VAL A 140 -19.59 -3.25 -9.48
N LEU A 141 -20.62 -3.26 -10.33
CA LEU A 141 -20.56 -3.89 -11.65
C LEU A 141 -19.47 -3.25 -12.53
N LEU A 142 -19.45 -1.93 -12.60
CA LEU A 142 -18.45 -1.19 -13.37
C LEU A 142 -17.07 -1.22 -12.71
N GLY A 143 -17.01 -1.27 -11.38
CA GLY A 143 -15.77 -1.48 -10.64
C GLY A 143 -15.14 -2.85 -10.92
N VAL A 144 -15.94 -3.93 -11.00
CA VAL A 144 -15.47 -5.27 -11.38
C VAL A 144 -14.97 -5.26 -12.83
N ILE A 145 -15.72 -4.65 -13.75
CA ILE A 145 -15.29 -4.54 -15.15
C ILE A 145 -13.97 -3.76 -15.26
N GLY A 146 -13.86 -2.65 -14.54
CA GLY A 146 -12.66 -1.82 -14.49
C GLY A 146 -11.45 -2.56 -13.91
N ALA A 147 -11.63 -3.28 -12.81
CA ALA A 147 -10.55 -3.99 -12.12
C ALA A 147 -9.98 -5.16 -12.95
N GLU A 148 -10.84 -5.93 -13.62
CA GLU A 148 -10.44 -7.20 -14.24
C GLU A 148 -10.23 -7.09 -15.75
N PHE A 149 -10.95 -6.18 -16.42
CA PHE A 149 -10.92 -6.04 -17.88
C PHE A 149 -10.50 -4.64 -18.34
N GLY A 150 -10.14 -3.73 -17.41
CA GLY A 150 -9.78 -2.35 -17.75
C GLY A 150 -8.67 -2.25 -18.80
N ALA A 151 -7.69 -3.14 -18.77
CA ALA A 151 -6.59 -3.18 -19.73
C ALA A 151 -7.00 -3.60 -21.16
N GLU A 152 -8.06 -4.40 -21.32
CA GLU A 152 -8.60 -4.82 -22.62
C GLU A 152 -9.51 -3.76 -23.25
N ILE A 153 -10.01 -2.85 -22.42
CA ILE A 153 -10.90 -1.75 -22.83
C ILE A 153 -10.07 -0.52 -23.23
N GLU A 154 -8.79 -0.46 -22.86
CA GLU A 154 -7.81 0.48 -23.43
C GLU A 154 -7.26 -0.04 -24.78
N PRO A 155 -7.13 0.81 -25.82
CA PRO A 155 -6.38 0.41 -27.00
C PRO A 155 -4.90 0.17 -26.64
N PRO A 156 -4.21 -0.78 -27.30
CA PRO A 156 -2.83 -1.10 -26.97
C PRO A 156 -1.94 0.12 -27.18
N LYS A 157 -1.21 0.53 -26.12
CA LYS A 157 -0.16 1.55 -26.23
C LYS A 157 0.95 0.99 -27.11
N GLY A 158 1.10 1.55 -28.31
CA GLY A 158 2.22 1.26 -29.21
C GLY A 158 3.56 1.47 -28.51
N LEU A 159 4.51 0.59 -28.84
CA LEU A 159 5.86 0.55 -28.29
C LEU A 159 6.59 1.91 -28.37
N THR A 160 7.24 2.26 -27.25
CA THR A 160 8.44 3.12 -27.11
C THR A 160 8.40 4.58 -27.59
N ARG A 161 8.36 5.53 -26.64
CA ARG A 161 9.42 6.57 -26.50
C ARG A 161 9.38 7.22 -25.10
N ALA A 162 10.55 7.44 -24.52
CA ALA A 162 10.74 8.10 -23.23
C ALA A 162 10.03 9.46 -23.16
N ARG A 163 9.28 9.73 -22.08
CA ARG A 163 8.64 11.02 -21.82
C ARG A 163 9.32 11.71 -20.64
N THR A 164 9.97 12.83 -20.94
CA THR A 164 10.36 13.87 -19.99
C THR A 164 9.12 14.69 -19.58
N GLY A 165 8.95 14.91 -18.27
CA GLY A 165 8.30 16.08 -17.66
C GLY A 165 6.88 16.48 -18.09
N GLY A 166 5.92 16.37 -17.15
CA GLY A 166 4.97 17.47 -16.88
C GLY A 166 3.69 17.60 -17.70
N GLN A 167 3.19 16.57 -18.40
CA GLN A 167 1.85 16.61 -19.00
C GLN A 167 1.02 15.36 -18.63
N ALA A 168 -0.21 15.60 -18.17
CA ALA A 168 -1.22 14.57 -17.98
C ALA A 168 -1.46 13.83 -19.32
N PRO A 169 -1.66 12.50 -19.32
CA PRO A 169 -1.82 11.77 -20.56
C PRO A 169 -3.20 12.04 -21.18
N GLU A 170 -3.21 12.54 -22.41
CA GLU A 170 -4.39 12.51 -23.28
C GLU A 170 -4.56 11.11 -23.93
N GLY A 171 -5.77 10.56 -23.84
CA GLY A 171 -6.25 9.33 -24.49
C GLY A 171 -7.55 8.86 -23.81
N PHE A 172 -8.65 8.45 -24.46
CA PHE A 172 -8.98 8.17 -25.86
C PHE A 172 -10.51 8.32 -26.08
N GLY A 173 -10.92 8.74 -27.29
CA GLY A 173 -12.05 8.21 -28.07
C GLY A 173 -13.51 8.59 -27.75
N LEU A 174 -14.06 9.57 -28.50
CA LEU A 174 -15.37 9.50 -29.18
C LEU A 174 -15.30 10.33 -30.47
N THR A 175 -15.22 9.70 -31.64
CA THR A 175 -15.64 10.34 -32.90
C THR A 175 -17.06 9.93 -33.20
N SER A 176 -18.01 10.66 -32.64
CA SER A 176 -19.22 11.15 -33.32
C SER A 176 -20.16 11.72 -32.27
N GLY A 177 -20.26 13.06 -32.25
CA GLY A 177 -21.42 13.78 -31.74
C GLY A 177 -21.61 13.85 -30.22
N GLY A 178 -20.97 14.85 -29.60
CA GLY A 178 -21.57 15.63 -28.51
C GLY A 178 -21.49 15.08 -27.08
N SER A 179 -20.68 15.74 -26.26
CA SER A 179 -20.71 15.79 -24.79
C SER A 179 -20.01 14.69 -23.96
N SER A 180 -18.90 15.13 -23.36
CA SER A 180 -18.27 14.67 -22.10
C SER A 180 -17.20 13.57 -22.16
N ASN A 181 -16.05 13.93 -21.58
CA ASN A 181 -14.85 13.13 -21.35
C ASN A 181 -15.12 12.00 -20.33
N TYR A 182 -15.81 10.94 -20.74
CA TYR A 182 -16.14 9.81 -19.86
C TYR A 182 -15.01 8.76 -19.81
N SER A 183 -14.08 8.89 -18.84
CA SER A 183 -13.13 7.82 -18.52
C SER A 183 -13.72 6.93 -17.42
N LEU A 184 -14.11 5.69 -17.77
CA LEU A 184 -14.67 4.71 -16.83
C LEU A 184 -13.73 4.49 -15.62
N ALA A 185 -12.43 4.34 -15.88
CA ALA A 185 -11.41 4.16 -14.84
C ALA A 185 -11.38 5.34 -13.87
N ARG A 186 -11.44 6.59 -14.37
CA ARG A 186 -11.46 7.79 -13.50
C ARG A 186 -12.73 7.85 -12.63
N HIS A 187 -13.90 7.56 -13.19
CA HIS A 187 -15.17 7.66 -12.45
C HIS A 187 -15.33 6.53 -11.42
N THR A 188 -15.00 5.30 -11.80
CA THR A 188 -14.99 4.16 -10.88
C THR A 188 -13.95 4.35 -9.79
N CYS A 189 -12.73 4.79 -10.13
CA CYS A 189 -11.71 5.16 -9.14
C CYS A 189 -12.24 6.18 -8.13
N LYS A 190 -12.80 7.32 -8.59
CA LYS A 190 -13.37 8.35 -7.71
C LYS A 190 -14.47 7.80 -6.79
N ALA A 191 -15.37 6.95 -7.31
CA ALA A 191 -16.43 6.37 -6.51
C ALA A 191 -15.90 5.44 -5.42
N LEU A 192 -14.95 4.58 -5.77
CA LEU A 192 -14.37 3.63 -4.83
C LEU A 192 -13.52 4.34 -3.76
N THR A 193 -12.69 5.32 -4.15
CA THR A 193 -11.89 6.09 -3.20
C THR A 193 -12.76 6.97 -2.30
N PHE A 194 -13.84 7.55 -2.82
CA PHE A 194 -14.83 8.25 -2.00
C PHE A 194 -15.43 7.32 -0.94
N LEU A 195 -15.87 6.12 -1.33
CA LEU A 195 -16.43 5.15 -0.39
C LEU A 195 -15.42 4.71 0.67
N LEU A 196 -14.14 4.60 0.33
CA LEU A 196 -13.09 4.30 1.30
C LEU A 196 -12.85 5.47 2.27
N LEU A 197 -12.66 6.68 1.75
CA LEU A 197 -12.10 7.82 2.48
C LEU A 197 -13.14 8.72 3.14
N GLN A 198 -14.41 8.67 2.70
CA GLN A 198 -15.46 9.52 3.27
C GLN A 198 -15.63 9.21 4.76
N PRO A 199 -15.69 10.21 5.66
CA PRO A 199 -15.93 9.97 7.07
C PRO A 199 -17.23 9.19 7.34
N PRO A 200 -17.28 8.36 8.39
CA PRO A 200 -18.50 7.66 8.77
C PRO A 200 -19.66 8.61 9.03
N SER A 201 -20.85 8.25 8.57
CA SER A 201 -22.07 8.99 8.85
C SER A 201 -23.25 8.02 8.97
N PRO A 202 -24.41 8.43 9.52
CA PRO A 202 -25.61 7.58 9.54
C PRO A 202 -26.01 7.08 8.14
N LYS A 203 -25.66 7.86 7.11
CA LYS A 203 -25.94 7.57 5.70
C LYS A 203 -24.88 6.73 5.01
N LEU A 204 -23.71 6.55 5.62
CA LEU A 204 -22.62 5.71 5.12
C LEU A 204 -21.82 5.20 6.32
N PRO A 205 -22.31 4.14 7.00
CA PRO A 205 -21.67 3.56 8.18
C PRO A 205 -20.23 3.11 7.89
N PRO A 206 -19.35 3.06 8.92
CA PRO A 206 -17.92 2.76 8.76
C PRO A 206 -17.65 1.37 8.18
N HIS A 207 -18.51 0.39 8.49
CA HIS A 207 -18.36 -1.01 8.11
C HIS A 207 -19.53 -1.50 7.24
N SER A 208 -20.05 -0.63 6.38
CA SER A 208 -21.10 -1.01 5.42
C SER A 208 -20.55 -1.93 4.32
N THR A 209 -21.43 -2.77 3.77
CA THR A 209 -21.11 -3.74 2.71
C THR A 209 -20.56 -3.08 1.44
N ILE A 210 -21.04 -1.88 1.10
CA ILE A 210 -20.57 -1.12 -0.05
C ILE A 210 -19.15 -0.58 0.16
N ARG A 211 -18.78 -0.12 1.37
CA ARG A 211 -17.39 0.28 1.68
C ARG A 211 -16.45 -0.91 1.60
N ARG A 212 -16.85 -2.03 2.18
CA ARG A 212 -16.10 -3.29 2.11
C ARG A 212 -15.89 -3.75 0.67
N THR A 213 -16.91 -3.62 -0.17
CA THR A 213 -16.80 -3.96 -1.59
C THR A 213 -15.88 -3.00 -2.33
N ALA A 214 -15.92 -1.70 -1.99
CA ALA A 214 -14.97 -0.73 -2.53
C ALA A 214 -13.52 -1.08 -2.17
N ILE A 215 -13.27 -1.51 -0.93
CA ILE A 215 -11.95 -1.97 -0.46
C ILE A 215 -11.45 -3.18 -1.27
N ASP A 216 -12.29 -4.22 -1.43
CA ASP A 216 -11.95 -5.42 -2.20
C ASP A 216 -11.63 -5.07 -3.67
N LEU A 217 -12.47 -4.23 -4.29
CA LEU A 217 -12.26 -3.79 -5.65
C LEU A 217 -10.97 -2.98 -5.77
N ILE A 218 -10.72 -1.97 -4.91
CA ILE A 218 -9.48 -1.17 -4.90
C ILE A 218 -8.25 -2.06 -4.87
N GLY A 219 -8.27 -3.12 -4.04
CA GLY A 219 -7.20 -4.10 -4.00
C GLY A 219 -6.94 -4.78 -5.35
N ARG A 220 -8.01 -5.27 -6.00
CA ARG A 220 -7.95 -6.00 -7.28
C ARG A 220 -7.58 -5.11 -8.47
N GLY A 221 -8.15 -3.91 -8.54
CA GLY A 221 -8.04 -2.99 -9.66
C GLY A 221 -6.97 -1.91 -9.49
N PHE A 222 -6.09 -2.01 -8.48
CA PHE A 222 -5.15 -0.95 -8.13
C PHE A 222 -4.34 -0.43 -9.33
N THR A 223 -3.80 -1.33 -10.16
CA THR A 223 -2.96 -0.95 -11.31
C THR A 223 -3.71 -0.15 -12.37
N VAL A 224 -5.02 -0.35 -12.49
CA VAL A 224 -5.89 0.39 -13.43
C VAL A 224 -6.19 1.79 -12.89
N TRP A 225 -6.35 1.92 -11.57
CA TRP A 225 -6.78 3.15 -10.93
C TRP A 225 -5.64 4.00 -10.33
N GLU A 226 -4.43 3.44 -10.16
CA GLU A 226 -3.24 4.12 -9.61
C GLU A 226 -3.03 5.53 -10.19
N PRO A 227 -3.17 5.79 -11.50
CA PRO A 227 -2.97 7.14 -12.07
C PRO A 227 -4.02 8.17 -11.65
N TYR A 228 -5.16 7.74 -11.09
CA TYR A 228 -6.33 8.57 -10.81
C TYR A 228 -6.65 8.69 -9.32
N MET A 229 -5.86 8.08 -8.45
CA MET A 229 -6.07 8.10 -6.99
C MET A 229 -4.92 8.76 -6.24
N ASP A 230 -5.24 9.29 -5.05
CA ASP A 230 -4.23 9.55 -4.03
C ASP A 230 -3.84 8.24 -3.34
N VAL A 231 -2.75 7.62 -3.80
CA VAL A 231 -2.22 6.36 -3.26
C VAL A 231 -1.94 6.48 -1.76
N SER A 232 -1.49 7.65 -1.29
CA SER A 232 -1.20 7.89 0.12
C SER A 232 -2.47 7.82 0.95
N ALA A 233 -3.51 8.55 0.54
CA ALA A 233 -4.79 8.54 1.24
C ALA A 233 -5.42 7.14 1.25
N VAL A 234 -5.37 6.43 0.12
CA VAL A 234 -5.90 5.07 0.01
C VAL A 234 -5.17 4.10 0.95
N LEU A 235 -3.84 4.08 0.94
CA LEU A 235 -3.07 3.21 1.84
C LEU A 235 -3.32 3.54 3.31
N MET A 236 -3.38 4.82 3.68
CA MET A 236 -3.70 5.24 5.05
C MET A 236 -5.12 4.84 5.45
N GLY A 237 -6.11 4.99 4.57
CA GLY A 237 -7.49 4.55 4.83
C GLY A 237 -7.59 3.03 5.03
N LEU A 238 -6.86 2.24 4.24
CA LEU A 238 -6.79 0.79 4.42
C LEU A 238 -6.07 0.39 5.72
N LEU A 239 -4.97 1.08 6.07
CA LEU A 239 -4.23 0.84 7.31
C LEU A 239 -5.05 1.19 8.55
N GLU A 240 -5.88 2.23 8.49
CA GLU A 240 -6.79 2.60 9.59
C GLU A 240 -7.80 1.47 9.90
N LEU A 241 -8.33 0.83 8.86
CA LEU A 241 -9.21 -0.34 9.02
C LEU A 241 -8.47 -1.57 9.55
N CYS A 242 -7.14 -1.63 9.38
CA CYS A 242 -6.31 -2.73 9.87
C CYS A 242 -5.74 -2.50 11.26
N ALA A 243 -5.79 -1.27 11.78
CA ALA A 243 -5.14 -0.85 13.02
C ALA A 243 -5.52 -1.69 14.26
N ASP A 244 -6.75 -2.21 14.31
CA ASP A 244 -7.23 -3.11 15.39
C ASP A 244 -7.56 -4.52 14.87
N ALA A 245 -7.10 -4.87 13.67
CA ALA A 245 -7.45 -6.13 13.01
C ALA A 245 -7.05 -7.36 13.81
N GLU A 246 -5.93 -7.36 14.53
CA GLU A 246 -5.50 -8.51 15.35
C GLU A 246 -6.51 -8.83 16.46
N LYS A 247 -7.06 -7.81 17.13
CA LYS A 247 -8.10 -7.98 18.15
C LYS A 247 -9.40 -8.48 17.51
N GLN A 248 -9.75 -7.97 16.33
CA GLN A 248 -11.01 -8.30 15.64
C GLN A 248 -10.97 -9.69 14.99
N LEU A 249 -9.82 -10.12 14.46
CA LEU A 249 -9.65 -11.37 13.71
C LEU A 249 -9.33 -12.58 14.59
N ALA A 250 -8.97 -12.38 15.87
CA ALA A 250 -8.82 -13.48 16.83
C ALA A 250 -10.08 -14.37 16.90
N ASN A 251 -11.26 -13.76 16.81
CA ASN A 251 -12.56 -14.43 16.85
C ASN A 251 -12.84 -15.30 15.61
N VAL A 252 -12.24 -14.99 14.46
CA VAL A 252 -12.42 -15.73 13.19
C VAL A 252 -11.77 -17.10 13.26
N THR A 253 -10.64 -17.19 13.96
CA THR A 253 -9.93 -18.45 14.21
C THR A 253 -10.78 -19.45 15.00
N MET A 254 -11.82 -18.99 15.69
CA MET A 254 -12.76 -19.82 16.45
C MET A 254 -14.01 -20.24 15.66
N GLY A 255 -14.07 -19.99 14.35
CA GLY A 255 -15.17 -20.45 13.49
C GLY A 255 -16.49 -19.69 13.65
N LEU A 256 -16.48 -18.53 14.30
CA LEU A 256 -17.66 -17.66 14.45
C LEU A 256 -17.87 -16.80 13.18
N PRO A 257 -19.12 -16.42 12.86
CA PRO A 257 -19.40 -15.53 11.74
C PRO A 257 -18.70 -14.18 11.91
N LEU A 258 -18.18 -13.66 10.80
CA LEU A 258 -17.47 -12.38 10.77
C LEU A 258 -18.41 -11.23 11.14
N ASN A 259 -18.09 -10.48 12.19
CA ASN A 259 -18.75 -9.22 12.45
C ASN A 259 -18.32 -8.16 11.40
N PRO A 260 -19.09 -7.07 11.18
CA PRO A 260 -18.77 -6.10 10.13
C PRO A 260 -17.39 -5.43 10.26
N PRO A 261 -16.90 -5.05 11.47
CA PRO A 261 -15.53 -4.57 11.63
C PRO A 261 -14.46 -5.59 11.22
N ALA A 262 -14.60 -6.86 11.63
CA ALA A 262 -13.66 -7.94 11.30
C ALA A 262 -13.65 -8.25 9.79
N ASP A 263 -14.81 -8.24 9.13
CA ASP A 263 -14.91 -8.42 7.67
C ASP A 263 -14.28 -7.25 6.89
N SER A 264 -14.48 -6.02 7.37
CA SER A 264 -13.84 -4.82 6.81
C SER A 264 -12.32 -4.90 6.95
N ALA A 265 -11.83 -5.26 8.14
CA ALA A 265 -10.41 -5.44 8.40
C ALA A 265 -9.81 -6.55 7.53
N ARG A 266 -10.47 -7.72 7.44
CA ARG A 266 -10.06 -8.83 6.56
C ARG A 266 -9.91 -8.36 5.11
N SER A 267 -10.92 -7.65 4.60
CA SER A 267 -10.92 -7.12 3.23
C SER A 267 -9.81 -6.10 3.01
N ALA A 268 -9.56 -5.21 3.97
CA ALA A 268 -8.49 -4.22 3.90
C ALA A 268 -7.09 -4.87 3.92
N ARG A 269 -6.86 -5.88 4.77
CA ARG A 269 -5.60 -6.65 4.79
C ARG A 269 -5.33 -7.35 3.46
N HIS A 270 -6.38 -7.93 2.87
CA HIS A 270 -6.28 -8.55 1.56
C HIS A 270 -5.96 -7.52 0.47
N ALA A 271 -6.67 -6.39 0.45
CA ALA A 271 -6.43 -5.29 -0.48
C ALA A 271 -5.00 -4.74 -0.38
N LEU A 272 -4.48 -4.53 0.84
CA LEU A 272 -3.09 -4.10 1.06
C LEU A 272 -2.08 -5.09 0.45
N SER A 273 -2.31 -6.40 0.61
CA SER A 273 -1.45 -7.42 -0.02
C SER A 273 -1.53 -7.40 -1.54
N LEU A 274 -2.71 -7.23 -2.12
CA LEU A 274 -2.88 -7.12 -3.57
C LEU A 274 -2.18 -5.87 -4.12
N ILE A 275 -2.39 -4.70 -3.51
CA ILE A 275 -1.77 -3.43 -3.90
C ILE A 275 -0.25 -3.54 -3.84
N ALA A 276 0.28 -4.01 -2.70
CA ALA A 276 1.71 -4.12 -2.48
C ALA A 276 2.37 -5.08 -3.49
N THR A 277 1.77 -6.25 -3.74
CA THR A 277 2.34 -7.22 -4.68
C THR A 277 2.17 -6.82 -6.14
N ALA A 278 1.12 -6.07 -6.49
CA ALA A 278 0.92 -5.55 -7.83
C ALA A 278 1.91 -4.43 -8.19
N ARG A 279 2.22 -3.54 -7.23
CA ARG A 279 3.13 -2.39 -7.43
C ARG A 279 4.00 -2.16 -6.18
N PRO A 280 5.01 -3.03 -5.92
CA PRO A 280 5.84 -2.91 -4.73
C PRO A 280 6.48 -1.53 -4.53
N PRO A 281 7.02 -0.88 -5.59
CA PRO A 281 7.59 0.46 -5.46
C PRO A 281 6.59 1.52 -5.00
N ALA A 282 5.33 1.45 -5.47
CA ALA A 282 4.29 2.40 -5.08
C ALA A 282 3.97 2.27 -3.58
N PHE A 283 3.86 1.03 -3.08
CA PHE A 283 3.63 0.78 -1.65
C PHE A 283 4.82 1.24 -0.79
N ILE A 284 6.02 0.74 -1.08
CA ILE A 284 7.23 1.01 -0.28
C ILE A 284 7.51 2.51 -0.20
N THR A 285 7.57 3.19 -1.35
CA THR A 285 7.93 4.63 -1.38
C THR A 285 6.85 5.51 -0.76
N THR A 286 5.59 5.09 -0.77
CA THR A 286 4.50 5.83 -0.12
C THR A 286 4.57 5.67 1.39
N ILE A 287 4.71 4.45 1.91
CA ILE A 287 4.82 4.22 3.36
C ILE A 287 6.10 4.85 3.92
N ALA A 288 7.24 4.75 3.23
CA ALA A 288 8.48 5.41 3.64
C ALA A 288 8.32 6.94 3.72
N ARG A 289 7.59 7.54 2.78
CA ARG A 289 7.28 8.98 2.80
C ARG A 289 6.38 9.35 3.98
N GLU A 290 5.38 8.55 4.32
CA GLU A 290 4.56 8.73 5.52
C GLU A 290 5.39 8.62 6.80
N VAL A 291 6.32 7.67 6.87
CA VAL A 291 7.28 7.54 7.98
C VAL A 291 8.15 8.79 8.11
N HIS A 292 8.70 9.31 7.01
CA HIS A 292 9.48 10.55 7.03
C HIS A 292 8.65 11.76 7.45
N ARG A 293 7.42 11.91 6.93
CA ARG A 293 6.49 12.99 7.34
C ARG A 293 6.20 12.92 8.83
N TYR A 294 5.94 11.72 9.35
CA TYR A 294 5.70 11.49 10.77
C TYR A 294 6.91 11.89 11.62
N ASN A 295 8.11 11.42 11.26
CA ASN A 295 9.33 11.74 11.99
C ASN A 295 9.67 13.24 11.96
N ALA A 296 9.43 13.91 10.83
CA ALA A 296 9.63 15.35 10.69
C ALA A 296 8.63 16.16 11.54
N ALA A 297 7.37 15.73 11.60
CA ALA A 297 6.36 16.36 12.44
C ALA A 297 6.74 16.25 13.93
N GLN A 298 7.19 15.07 14.37
CA GLN A 298 7.63 14.84 15.76
C GLN A 298 8.84 15.69 16.15
N ALA A 299 9.77 15.95 15.23
CA ALA A 299 10.92 16.79 15.48
C ALA A 299 10.56 18.28 15.67
N ASN A 300 9.47 18.75 15.06
CA ASN A 300 9.04 20.15 15.08
C ASN A 300 8.01 20.47 16.16
N SER A 301 7.27 19.48 16.68
CA SER A 301 6.26 19.67 17.73
C SER A 301 6.90 19.77 19.13
N GLN A 302 6.86 20.95 19.75
CA GLN A 302 7.21 21.16 21.17
C GLN A 302 6.17 20.59 22.15
N SER A 303 4.98 20.22 21.67
CA SER A 303 3.92 19.59 22.44
C SER A 303 3.77 18.11 22.05
N GLN A 304 3.78 17.23 23.03
CA GLN A 304 3.53 15.79 22.91
C GLN A 304 2.11 15.56 22.34
N GLN A 305 1.93 15.57 21.02
CA GLN A 305 0.78 14.91 20.43
C GLN A 305 0.89 13.41 20.77
N ASN A 306 -0.20 12.80 21.24
CA ASN A 306 -0.22 11.39 21.62
C ASN A 306 0.28 10.51 20.46
N VAL A 307 1.54 10.08 20.55
CA VAL A 307 2.30 9.29 19.55
C VAL A 307 1.51 8.05 19.07
N HIS A 308 0.64 7.52 19.92
CA HIS A 308 -0.16 6.31 19.68
C HIS A 308 -1.48 6.52 18.93
N THR A 309 -1.90 7.76 18.63
CA THR A 309 -3.21 7.99 17.99
C THR A 309 -3.17 7.99 16.47
N THR A 310 -1.99 8.16 15.86
CA THR A 310 -1.89 8.19 14.40
C THR A 310 -2.11 6.80 13.80
N THR A 311 -2.79 6.74 12.65
CA THR A 311 -3.00 5.53 11.87
C THR A 311 -1.70 4.77 11.60
N LEU A 312 -0.64 5.48 11.22
CA LEU A 312 0.66 4.89 10.91
C LEU A 312 1.27 4.16 12.14
N ALA A 313 1.15 4.77 13.33
CA ALA A 313 1.65 4.17 14.57
C ALA A 313 0.80 2.96 15.01
N ARG A 314 -0.51 3.00 14.81
CA ARG A 314 -1.42 1.87 15.15
C ARG A 314 -1.28 0.70 14.19
N ALA A 315 -0.94 0.95 12.93
CA ALA A 315 -0.86 -0.09 11.89
C ALA A 315 0.55 -0.72 11.72
N LYS A 316 1.48 -0.52 12.67
CA LYS A 316 2.86 -1.02 12.57
C LYS A 316 2.97 -2.52 12.31
N THR A 317 2.15 -3.34 12.96
CA THR A 317 2.19 -4.81 12.78
C THR A 317 1.75 -5.20 11.37
N GLU A 318 0.73 -4.54 10.85
CA GLU A 318 0.22 -4.78 9.49
C GLU A 318 1.20 -4.29 8.42
N ILE A 319 1.87 -3.16 8.64
CA ILE A 319 2.94 -2.68 7.74
C ILE A 319 4.07 -3.70 7.67
N LEU A 320 4.54 -4.21 8.82
CA LEU A 320 5.59 -5.24 8.86
C LEU A 320 5.17 -6.53 8.14
N ARG A 321 3.91 -6.96 8.29
CA ARG A 321 3.37 -8.11 7.55
C ARG A 321 3.45 -7.90 6.03
N VAL A 322 3.08 -6.72 5.54
CA VAL A 322 3.13 -6.44 4.10
C VAL A 322 4.58 -6.38 3.61
N ILE A 323 5.49 -5.77 4.37
CA ILE A 323 6.92 -5.76 4.05
C ILE A 323 7.48 -7.19 3.99
N ASP A 324 7.10 -8.07 4.93
CA ASP A 324 7.52 -9.48 4.91
C ASP A 324 7.03 -10.20 3.64
N ILE A 325 5.76 -10.02 3.28
CA ILE A 325 5.20 -10.55 2.01
C ILE A 325 5.98 -10.05 0.79
N LEU A 326 6.37 -8.77 0.77
CA LEU A 326 7.15 -8.20 -0.32
C LEU A 326 8.55 -8.81 -0.40
N ILE A 327 9.22 -9.02 0.74
CA ILE A 327 10.53 -9.68 0.78
C ILE A 327 10.44 -11.12 0.27
N GLU A 328 9.37 -11.84 0.60
CA GLU A 328 9.19 -13.22 0.16
C GLU A 328 8.81 -13.34 -1.32
N LYS A 329 7.87 -12.52 -1.79
CA LYS A 329 7.29 -12.67 -3.14
C LYS A 329 7.97 -11.81 -4.20
N MET A 330 8.47 -10.62 -3.82
CA MET A 330 9.00 -9.61 -4.73
C MET A 330 10.41 -9.13 -4.32
N PRO A 331 11.38 -10.04 -4.06
CA PRO A 331 12.68 -9.66 -3.51
C PRO A 331 13.51 -8.78 -4.46
N GLY A 332 13.26 -8.84 -5.77
CA GLY A 332 13.90 -7.97 -6.76
C GLY A 332 13.51 -6.50 -6.57
N ASP A 333 12.21 -6.20 -6.53
CA ASP A 333 11.70 -4.85 -6.29
C ASP A 333 12.10 -4.31 -4.91
N VAL A 334 12.15 -5.18 -3.90
CA VAL A 334 12.59 -4.81 -2.54
C VAL A 334 14.05 -4.37 -2.53
N VAL A 335 14.94 -5.03 -3.27
CA VAL A 335 16.36 -4.66 -3.29
C VAL A 335 16.61 -3.28 -3.87
N ASP A 336 15.81 -2.88 -4.85
CA ASP A 336 15.89 -1.55 -5.44
C ASP A 336 15.51 -0.43 -4.44
N LEU A 337 14.78 -0.77 -3.37
CA LEU A 337 14.25 0.14 -2.35
C LEU A 337 14.63 -0.29 -0.92
N LEU A 338 15.78 -0.96 -0.77
CA LEU A 338 16.12 -1.62 0.49
C LEU A 338 16.34 -0.64 1.65
N VAL A 339 16.76 0.59 1.34
CA VAL A 339 16.94 1.68 2.32
C VAL A 339 15.57 2.13 2.84
N GLU A 340 14.62 2.38 1.95
CA GLU A 340 13.24 2.73 2.29
C GLU A 340 12.56 1.63 3.09
N VAL A 341 12.78 0.36 2.71
CA VAL A 341 12.30 -0.80 3.47
C VAL A 341 12.89 -0.84 4.87
N MET A 342 14.19 -0.55 5.03
CA MET A 342 14.82 -0.47 6.36
C MET A 342 14.29 0.70 7.17
N ASP A 343 14.04 1.87 6.57
CA ASP A 343 13.43 3.03 7.24
C ASP A 343 12.05 2.66 7.81
N ILE A 344 11.24 1.93 7.04
CA ILE A 344 9.94 1.41 7.48
C ILE A 344 10.11 0.42 8.64
N ILE A 345 11.00 -0.56 8.52
CA ILE A 345 11.26 -1.56 9.56
C ILE A 345 11.70 -0.88 10.87
N MET A 346 12.63 0.07 10.79
CA MET A 346 13.15 0.81 11.95
C MET A 346 12.13 1.75 12.57
N TYR A 347 11.11 2.19 11.83
CA TYR A 347 9.96 2.89 12.38
C TYR A 347 9.00 1.94 13.10
N CYS A 348 8.73 0.77 12.53
CA CYS A 348 7.77 -0.18 13.05
C CYS A 348 8.29 -0.96 14.26
N ILE A 349 9.58 -1.25 14.33
CA ILE A 349 10.21 -2.01 15.42
C ILE A 349 10.92 -1.06 16.39
N GLU A 350 10.70 -1.25 17.68
CA GLU A 350 11.42 -0.48 18.70
C GLU A 350 12.92 -0.77 18.69
N GLY A 351 13.75 0.28 18.63
CA GLY A 351 15.21 0.13 18.65
C GLY A 351 15.74 -0.58 19.91
N SER A 352 15.05 -0.45 21.05
CA SER A 352 15.35 -1.18 22.29
C SER A 352 15.22 -2.70 22.11
N LEU A 353 14.21 -3.15 21.36
CA LEU A 353 13.99 -4.55 21.06
C LEU A 353 15.07 -5.09 20.14
N VAL A 354 15.41 -4.34 19.07
CA VAL A 354 16.51 -4.69 18.15
C VAL A 354 17.84 -4.72 18.88
N LYS A 355 18.08 -3.82 19.84
CA LYS A 355 19.28 -3.83 20.69
C LYS A 355 19.38 -5.10 21.55
N LYS A 356 18.24 -5.58 22.08
CA LYS A 356 18.19 -6.71 23.02
C LYS A 356 18.26 -8.07 22.31
N LYS A 357 17.58 -8.19 21.17
CA LYS A 357 17.37 -9.48 20.46
C LYS A 357 18.16 -9.58 19.15
N GLY A 358 18.65 -8.45 18.64
CA GLY A 358 19.28 -8.37 17.33
C GLY A 358 18.26 -8.34 16.19
N LEU A 359 18.69 -7.81 15.04
CA LEU A 359 17.82 -7.67 13.87
C LEU A 359 17.33 -9.02 13.33
N GLN A 360 18.15 -10.07 13.44
CA GLN A 360 17.83 -11.42 12.97
C GLN A 360 16.62 -12.03 13.69
N GLU A 361 16.45 -11.78 14.99
CA GLU A 361 15.29 -12.26 15.75
C GLU A 361 14.09 -11.34 15.58
N CYS A 362 14.30 -10.02 15.49
CA CYS A 362 13.21 -9.05 15.34
C CYS A 362 12.56 -9.08 13.96
N PHE A 363 13.33 -9.28 12.89
CA PHE A 363 12.82 -9.28 11.52
C PHE A 363 13.72 -10.12 10.59
N PRO A 364 13.66 -11.47 10.67
CA PRO A 364 14.60 -12.36 9.99
C PRO A 364 14.62 -12.23 8.45
N ALA A 365 13.50 -11.81 7.85
CA ALA A 365 13.35 -11.74 6.41
C ALA A 365 14.34 -10.76 5.75
N ILE A 366 14.57 -9.59 6.35
CA ILE A 366 15.48 -8.57 5.78
C ILE A 366 16.96 -9.00 5.83
N CYS A 367 17.32 -9.87 6.78
CA CYS A 367 18.68 -10.39 6.92
C CYS A 367 19.06 -11.41 5.84
N ARG A 368 18.12 -11.81 4.97
CA ARG A 368 18.39 -12.67 3.81
C ARG A 368 19.18 -11.95 2.71
N PHE A 369 19.22 -10.62 2.73
CA PHE A 369 19.92 -9.81 1.74
C PHE A 369 21.37 -9.54 2.19
N TYR A 370 22.36 -9.86 1.35
CA TYR A 370 23.77 -9.60 1.67
C TYR A 370 24.10 -8.11 1.76
N MET A 371 23.22 -7.25 1.25
CA MET A 371 23.31 -5.79 1.34
C MET A 371 22.85 -5.26 2.69
N VAL A 372 22.36 -6.11 3.60
CA VAL A 372 22.02 -5.75 4.99
C VAL A 372 22.99 -6.43 5.94
N GLY A 373 23.64 -5.64 6.80
CA GLY A 373 24.51 -6.13 7.87
C GLY A 373 24.10 -5.54 9.21
N TYR A 374 24.03 -6.35 10.26
CA TYR A 374 23.82 -5.90 11.64
C TYR A 374 25.06 -6.22 12.48
N CYS A 375 25.51 -5.24 13.26
CA CYS A 375 26.59 -5.42 14.22
C CYS A 375 26.03 -5.35 15.63
N ASP A 376 25.99 -6.50 16.32
CA ASP A 376 25.50 -6.61 17.69
C ASP A 376 26.30 -5.71 18.66
N ARG A 377 27.63 -5.76 18.58
CA ARG A 377 28.52 -4.97 19.45
C ARG A 377 28.32 -3.45 19.34
N SER A 378 28.07 -2.94 18.14
CA SER A 378 27.92 -1.49 17.93
C SER A 378 26.46 -1.04 17.85
N HIS A 379 25.52 -2.00 17.82
CA HIS A 379 24.10 -1.79 17.53
C HIS A 379 23.87 -0.92 16.29
N ARG A 380 24.58 -1.26 15.21
CA ARG A 380 24.46 -0.57 13.91
C ARG A 380 23.92 -1.51 12.86
N ILE A 381 23.14 -0.94 11.94
CA ILE A 381 22.72 -1.61 10.72
C ILE A 381 23.34 -0.86 9.55
N ALA A 382 23.93 -1.58 8.60
CA ALA A 382 24.37 -1.06 7.32
C ALA A 382 23.47 -1.62 6.23
N VAL A 383 23.00 -0.76 5.34
CA VAL A 383 22.22 -1.12 4.16
C VAL A 383 22.90 -0.56 2.92
N GLY A 384 23.25 -1.42 1.98
CA GLY A 384 23.77 -1.05 0.67
C GLY A 384 22.64 -0.66 -0.28
N ALA A 385 22.75 0.50 -0.91
CA ALA A 385 21.76 1.00 -1.86
C ALA A 385 22.15 0.72 -3.32
N ARG A 386 21.15 0.77 -4.21
CA ARG A 386 21.31 0.64 -5.66
C ARG A 386 22.24 1.70 -6.27
N GLN A 387 22.29 2.89 -5.69
CA GLN A 387 23.09 4.03 -6.19
C GLN A 387 24.49 4.10 -5.58
N GLY A 388 24.99 3.02 -4.98
CA GLY A 388 26.36 2.96 -4.44
C GLY A 388 26.57 3.66 -3.09
N SER A 389 25.48 4.12 -2.47
CA SER A 389 25.48 4.67 -1.12
C SER A 389 25.23 3.58 -0.07
N VAL A 390 25.79 3.78 1.13
CA VAL A 390 25.53 2.98 2.32
C VAL A 390 24.70 3.82 3.28
N ALA A 391 23.52 3.32 3.66
CA ALA A 391 22.75 3.84 4.78
C ALA A 391 23.19 3.16 6.08
N LEU A 392 23.68 3.94 7.04
CA LEU A 392 24.18 3.47 8.33
C LEU A 392 23.26 3.96 9.45
N TYR A 393 22.55 3.01 10.07
CA TYR A 393 21.62 3.25 11.16
C TYR A 393 22.29 3.00 12.50
N ASP A 394 22.16 3.93 13.44
CA ASP A 394 22.48 3.71 14.85
C ASP A 394 21.18 3.39 15.62
N VAL A 395 20.99 2.11 15.95
CA VAL A 395 19.76 1.59 16.57
C VAL A 395 19.47 2.26 17.93
N ARG A 396 20.50 2.77 18.63
CA ARG A 396 20.35 3.40 19.93
C ARG A 396 19.77 4.82 19.82
N THR A 397 20.14 5.53 18.76
CA THR A 397 19.76 6.94 18.58
C THR A 397 18.67 7.14 17.53
N GLY A 398 18.36 6.12 16.73
CA GLY A 398 17.44 6.22 15.59
C GLY A 398 18.00 7.03 14.42
N LYS A 399 19.25 7.50 14.48
CA LYS A 399 19.86 8.32 13.43
C LYS A 399 20.34 7.44 12.27
N CYS A 400 20.12 7.92 11.06
CA CYS A 400 20.63 7.35 9.82
C CYS A 400 21.64 8.31 9.18
N GLN A 401 22.74 7.78 8.65
CA GLN A 401 23.73 8.50 7.85
C GLN A 401 23.88 7.84 6.48
N ASN A 402 23.84 8.63 5.42
CA ASN A 402 24.11 8.16 4.06
C ASN A 402 25.54 8.50 3.66
N ILE A 403 26.29 7.48 3.23
CA ILE A 403 27.70 7.60 2.86
C ILE A 403 27.88 7.05 1.45
N HIS A 404 28.39 7.87 0.54
CA HIS A 404 28.67 7.42 -0.82
C HIS A 404 29.99 6.65 -0.85
N GLY A 405 29.97 5.42 -1.39
CA GLY A 405 31.13 4.54 -1.32
C GLY A 405 31.49 3.79 -2.60
N HIS A 406 30.54 3.70 -3.52
CA HIS A 406 30.62 2.93 -4.76
C HIS A 406 29.92 3.71 -5.87
N LYS A 407 30.29 3.49 -7.14
CA LYS A 407 29.65 4.14 -8.30
C LYS A 407 28.41 3.39 -8.78
N GLY A 408 28.28 2.12 -8.41
CA GLY A 408 27.22 1.20 -8.76
C GLY A 408 26.63 0.48 -7.55
N PRO A 409 25.68 -0.43 -7.76
CA PRO A 409 24.93 -1.07 -6.69
C PRO A 409 25.82 -1.81 -5.68
N ILE A 410 25.59 -1.55 -4.39
CA ILE A 410 26.25 -2.32 -3.34
C ILE A 410 25.56 -3.68 -3.24
N THR A 411 26.33 -4.72 -3.50
CA THR A 411 25.85 -6.12 -3.55
C THR A 411 26.12 -6.91 -2.27
N ALA A 412 27.05 -6.45 -1.43
CA ALA A 412 27.27 -7.03 -0.11
C ALA A 412 27.82 -5.99 0.89
N VAL A 413 27.42 -6.13 2.15
CA VAL A 413 27.97 -5.39 3.29
C VAL A 413 28.19 -6.36 4.45
N SER A 414 29.22 -6.12 5.27
CA SER A 414 29.44 -6.93 6.47
C SER A 414 30.33 -6.21 7.49
N PHE A 415 29.92 -6.20 8.75
CA PHE A 415 30.71 -5.63 9.83
C PHE A 415 31.75 -6.62 10.34
N ALA A 416 32.92 -6.11 10.71
CA ALA A 416 33.89 -6.87 11.47
C ALA A 416 33.32 -7.28 12.84
N PRO A 417 33.72 -8.43 13.41
CA PRO A 417 33.19 -8.91 14.70
C PRO A 417 33.41 -7.92 15.86
N ASP A 418 34.51 -7.15 15.82
CA ASP A 418 34.78 -6.11 16.82
C ASP A 418 34.04 -4.79 16.58
N GLY A 419 33.27 -4.68 15.49
CA GLY A 419 32.48 -3.50 15.13
C GLY A 419 33.28 -2.28 14.68
N ARG A 420 34.61 -2.39 14.53
CA ARG A 420 35.46 -1.25 14.14
C ARG A 420 35.48 -0.98 12.64
N TYR A 421 35.24 -2.03 11.85
CA TYR A 421 35.28 -1.95 10.40
C TYR A 421 33.97 -2.41 9.76
N LEU A 422 33.66 -1.81 8.62
CA LEU A 422 32.62 -2.25 7.70
C LEU A 422 33.28 -2.54 6.35
N ALA A 423 32.96 -3.67 5.74
CA ALA A 423 33.31 -3.98 4.37
C ALA A 423 32.07 -3.79 3.49
N THR A 424 32.24 -3.17 2.32
CA THR A 424 31.18 -3.03 1.31
C THR A 424 31.71 -3.41 -0.06
N TYR A 425 30.89 -4.10 -0.85
CA TYR A 425 31.30 -4.66 -2.14
C TYR A 425 30.28 -4.32 -3.22
N SER A 426 30.78 -3.81 -4.34
CA SER A 426 30.02 -3.55 -5.57
C SER A 426 30.56 -4.44 -6.68
N ASN A 427 29.74 -5.40 -7.12
CA ASN A 427 30.10 -6.28 -8.23
C ASN A 427 30.23 -5.48 -9.55
N ALA A 428 29.31 -4.54 -9.77
CA ALA A 428 29.30 -3.70 -10.97
C ALA A 428 30.55 -2.80 -11.05
N ASP A 429 30.98 -2.25 -9.90
CA ASP A 429 32.20 -1.44 -9.87
C ASP A 429 33.46 -2.29 -9.81
N SER A 430 33.36 -3.59 -9.52
CA SER A 430 34.52 -4.47 -9.33
C SER A 430 35.42 -4.01 -8.17
N HIS A 431 34.83 -3.48 -7.09
CA HIS A 431 35.58 -2.99 -5.94
C HIS A 431 34.99 -3.46 -4.60
N ILE A 432 35.89 -3.76 -3.66
CA ILE A 432 35.59 -3.88 -2.23
C ILE A 432 36.22 -2.71 -1.48
N SER A 433 35.43 -2.03 -0.66
CA SER A 433 35.86 -0.88 0.15
C SER A 433 35.74 -1.21 1.63
N PHE A 434 36.76 -0.81 2.39
CA PHE A 434 36.85 -0.96 3.83
C PHE A 434 36.73 0.37 4.51
N TRP A 435 35.90 0.40 5.53
CA TRP A 435 35.51 1.60 6.21
C TRP A 435 35.83 1.45 7.69
N GLN A 436 36.48 2.47 8.26
CA GLN A 436 36.77 2.53 9.68
C GLN A 436 35.80 3.47 10.38
N MET A 437 35.28 3.00 11.52
CA MET A 437 34.49 3.82 12.44
C MET A 437 35.44 4.69 13.26
N ASN A 438 35.44 6.00 13.03
CA ASN A 438 36.13 6.93 13.94
C ASN A 438 35.25 7.22 15.15
N ILE A 439 35.58 6.61 16.28
CA ILE A 439 35.14 7.09 17.60
C ILE A 439 36.10 8.21 17.96
N GLY A 440 35.74 9.46 17.65
CA GLY A 440 36.56 10.60 18.07
C GLY A 440 36.70 10.59 19.59
N LEU A 441 37.93 10.61 20.11
CA LEU A 441 38.24 10.63 21.55
C LEU A 441 37.51 11.79 22.28
N LEU A 442 37.21 12.88 21.58
CA LEU A 442 36.48 14.06 22.07
C LEU A 442 34.95 13.88 22.10
N GLY A 443 34.39 12.98 21.28
CA GLY A 443 32.95 12.64 21.30
C GLY A 443 32.56 11.80 22.52
N SER A 444 33.49 10.97 23.02
CA SER A 444 33.37 10.24 24.30
C SER A 444 33.43 11.14 25.54
N ILE A 445 33.93 12.38 25.41
CA ILE A 445 34.07 13.35 26.52
C ILE A 445 32.99 14.45 26.42
N GLY A 446 32.04 14.35 25.48
CA GLY A 446 30.93 15.30 25.35
C GLY A 446 31.33 16.72 24.91
N MET A 447 32.58 16.93 24.51
CA MET A 447 33.12 18.26 24.19
C MET A 447 32.80 18.72 22.77
N LEU A 448 32.37 17.82 21.88
CA LEU A 448 31.95 18.13 20.51
C LEU A 448 30.83 17.18 20.06
N ASN A 449 29.77 17.73 19.44
CA ASN A 449 28.71 17.00 18.72
C ASN A 449 29.24 16.40 17.40
N SER A 450 30.45 15.83 17.38
CA SER A 450 30.99 15.18 16.19
C SER A 450 30.34 13.81 16.05
N ALA A 451 29.36 13.70 15.16
CA ALA A 451 28.78 12.41 14.80
C ALA A 451 29.92 11.44 14.35
N PRO A 452 29.89 10.16 14.76
CA PRO A 452 30.88 9.20 14.31
C PRO A 452 30.92 9.20 12.78
N GLN A 453 32.10 9.43 12.20
CA GLN A 453 32.28 9.43 10.76
C GLN A 453 32.84 8.07 10.32
N LEU A 454 32.15 7.46 9.37
CA LEU A 454 32.64 6.30 8.65
C LEU A 454 33.60 6.80 7.56
N ARG A 455 34.88 6.43 7.64
CA ARG A 455 35.90 6.84 6.66
C ARG A 455 36.36 5.65 5.84
N CYS A 456 36.37 5.76 4.51
CA CYS A 456 37.01 4.76 3.66
C CYS A 456 38.53 4.80 3.90
N ILE A 457 39.10 3.66 4.27
CA ILE A 457 40.53 3.51 4.56
C ILE A 457 41.26 2.70 3.51
N LYS A 458 40.53 1.88 2.74
CA LYS A 458 41.13 0.99 1.74
C LYS A 458 40.11 0.53 0.73
N THR A 459 40.51 0.42 -0.51
CA THR A 459 39.70 -0.15 -1.58
C THR A 459 40.56 -1.08 -2.42
N TYR A 460 40.04 -2.25 -2.76
CA TYR A 460 40.68 -3.19 -3.67
C TYR A 460 39.81 -3.42 -4.89
N GLN A 461 40.46 -3.57 -6.04
CA GLN A 461 39.80 -4.08 -7.23
C GLN A 461 39.61 -5.60 -7.08
N VAL A 462 38.45 -6.09 -7.48
CA VAL A 462 38.07 -7.50 -7.41
C VAL A 462 37.54 -7.92 -8.77
N PRO A 463 37.95 -9.06 -9.34
CA PRO A 463 37.35 -9.56 -10.57
C PRO A 463 35.81 -9.64 -10.45
N PRO A 464 35.05 -9.25 -11.49
CA PRO A 464 33.60 -9.37 -11.48
C PRO A 464 33.17 -10.81 -11.18
N VAL A 465 32.28 -10.98 -10.20
CA VAL A 465 31.63 -12.25 -9.91
C VAL A 465 30.51 -12.44 -10.94
N GLN A 466 30.61 -13.51 -11.71
CA GLN A 466 29.61 -13.87 -12.71
C GLN A 466 28.36 -14.44 -12.02
N PRO A 467 27.15 -14.21 -12.58
CA PRO A 467 25.94 -14.85 -12.09
C PRO A 467 25.92 -16.36 -12.40
N ALA A 468 25.16 -17.13 -11.62
CA ALA A 468 25.04 -18.58 -11.75
C ALA A 468 24.49 -19.07 -13.11
N SER A 469 23.77 -18.21 -13.82
CA SER A 469 23.23 -18.52 -15.13
C SER A 469 23.30 -17.29 -16.04
N PRO A 470 23.76 -17.43 -17.30
CA PRO A 470 23.72 -16.35 -18.28
C PRO A 470 22.29 -15.83 -18.43
N GLY A 471 22.08 -14.53 -18.19
CA GLY A 471 20.75 -13.90 -18.25
C GLY A 471 19.95 -13.90 -16.93
N SER A 472 20.43 -14.56 -15.88
CA SER A 472 19.82 -14.46 -14.54
C SER A 472 20.15 -13.09 -13.91
N GLN A 473 19.13 -12.24 -13.81
CA GLN A 473 19.17 -10.95 -13.07
C GLN A 473 19.12 -11.14 -11.54
N ASN A 474 19.30 -12.35 -11.03
CA ASN A 474 19.21 -12.64 -9.60
C ASN A 474 20.48 -12.18 -8.85
N HIS A 475 20.74 -10.89 -8.89
CA HIS A 475 21.90 -10.22 -8.29
C HIS A 475 21.87 -10.20 -6.76
N LEU A 476 20.75 -10.64 -6.17
CA LEU A 476 20.42 -10.50 -4.76
C LEU A 476 21.39 -11.24 -3.83
N LYS A 477 22.12 -12.24 -4.35
CA LYS A 477 23.03 -13.11 -3.58
C LYS A 477 24.28 -13.54 -4.37
N LEU A 478 24.88 -12.63 -5.14
CA LEU A 478 26.05 -12.95 -5.98
C LEU A 478 27.28 -13.37 -5.18
N ALA A 479 27.57 -12.61 -4.13
CA ALA A 479 28.71 -12.86 -3.24
C ALA A 479 28.39 -12.33 -1.85
N ARG A 480 28.96 -12.97 -0.83
CA ARG A 480 28.85 -12.55 0.56
C ARG A 480 30.21 -12.24 1.16
N LEU A 481 30.21 -11.33 2.12
CA LEU A 481 31.40 -10.92 2.87
C LEU A 481 31.43 -11.63 4.22
N ILE A 482 32.50 -12.38 4.47
CA ILE A 482 32.69 -13.19 5.68
C ILE A 482 33.98 -12.75 6.37
N TRP A 483 33.89 -12.25 7.59
CA TRP A 483 35.06 -11.93 8.40
C TRP A 483 35.59 -13.18 9.09
N THR A 484 36.85 -13.53 8.86
CA THR A 484 37.52 -14.64 9.58
C THR A 484 38.33 -14.16 10.77
N SER A 485 38.58 -12.85 10.86
CA SER A 485 39.16 -12.17 12.00
C SER A 485 38.69 -10.72 12.02
N ASN A 486 39.15 -9.92 12.97
CA ASN A 486 38.85 -8.48 13.02
C ASN A 486 39.48 -7.66 11.87
N ARG A 487 40.35 -8.28 11.05
CA ARG A 487 41.04 -7.60 9.93
C ARG A 487 41.01 -8.37 8.62
N ASN A 488 40.64 -9.65 8.63
CA ASN A 488 40.60 -10.47 7.43
C ASN A 488 39.15 -10.71 7.01
N VAL A 489 38.87 -10.45 5.74
CA VAL A 489 37.57 -10.74 5.13
C VAL A 489 37.75 -11.62 3.90
N ILE A 490 36.77 -12.48 3.68
CA ILE A 490 36.61 -13.28 2.47
C ILE A 490 35.41 -12.73 1.72
N LEU A 491 35.60 -12.39 0.46
CA LEU A 491 34.51 -12.31 -0.50
C LEU A 491 34.30 -13.70 -1.08
N MET A 492 33.18 -14.33 -0.72
CA MET A 492 32.79 -15.65 -1.17
C MET A 492 31.72 -15.51 -2.24
N ALA A 493 32.07 -15.85 -3.48
CA ALA A 493 31.13 -15.90 -4.60
C ALA A 493 30.18 -17.11 -4.47
N HIS A 494 29.04 -17.05 -5.17
CA HIS A 494 28.03 -18.11 -5.14
C HIS A 494 28.55 -19.48 -5.66
N ASP A 495 29.58 -19.47 -6.52
CA ASP A 495 30.24 -20.65 -7.08
C ASP A 495 31.31 -21.25 -6.14
N GLY A 496 31.49 -20.65 -4.94
CA GLY A 496 32.47 -21.06 -3.95
C GLY A 496 33.85 -20.45 -4.13
N LYS A 497 34.09 -19.60 -5.15
CA LYS A 497 35.36 -18.87 -5.26
C LYS A 497 35.54 -17.89 -4.10
N GLU A 498 36.71 -17.92 -3.50
CA GLU A 498 37.09 -17.05 -2.39
C GLU A 498 38.16 -16.04 -2.81
N HIS A 499 37.93 -14.78 -2.49
CA HIS A 499 38.94 -13.73 -2.56
C HIS A 499 39.18 -13.20 -1.15
N ARG A 500 40.43 -13.24 -0.69
CA ARG A 500 40.81 -12.87 0.68
C ARG A 500 41.40 -11.47 0.68
N PHE A 501 40.99 -10.65 1.64
CA PHE A 501 41.47 -9.28 1.81
C PHE A 501 41.81 -9.02 3.27
N MET A 502 42.75 -8.11 3.49
CA MET A 502 43.10 -7.59 4.81
C MET A 502 42.87 -6.09 4.85
N VAL A 503 42.20 -5.63 5.91
CA VAL A 503 42.01 -4.20 6.21
C VAL A 503 43.35 -3.56 6.51
#